data_AF-A0A418KSV5-F1
#
_entry.id   AF-A0A418KSV5-F1
#
_cell.length_a   1.000
_cell.length_b   1.000
_cell.length_c   1.000
_cell.angle_alpha   90.00
_cell.angle_beta   90.00
_cell.angle_gamma   90.00
#
_symmetry.space_group_name_H-M   'P 1'
#
loop_
_entity.id
_entity.type
_entity.pdbx_description
1 polymer ?
#
loop_
_entity_poly.entity_id
_entity_poly.type
_entity_poly.pdbx_seq_one_letter_code
_entity_poly.pdbx_strand_id
1 'polypeptide(L)'
;MREWIPVPGSAKARLIEAAMHHFEQAGFEAATVTELASKAGVTTGSLYHHFGSKLGLYTAVRDDLEKRIADRMEGAAETVGAPGREAARAALLVAFDATVRFGVCRLLGETSPDPSADPVRDTLAALLPDDVRVAAVPLVAAWRAALLEVAGGAPAAGVRSALEFVLA
;
A
#
# COMPACT_ATOMS: atom_id res chain seq x y z
N MET A 1 -10.48 -4.75 18.12
CA MET A 1 -11.75 -4.32 17.52
C MET A 1 -11.44 -3.84 16.11
N ARG A 2 -11.93 -4.52 15.07
CA ARG A 2 -11.68 -4.15 13.66
C ARG A 2 -12.78 -3.17 13.22
N GLU A 3 -12.55 -1.89 13.44
CA GLU A 3 -13.53 -0.83 13.17
C GLU A 3 -13.06 0.00 11.97
N TRP A 4 -13.20 -0.49 10.73
CA TRP A 4 -13.00 0.39 9.57
C TRP A 4 -13.58 -0.11 8.24
N ILE A 5 -14.72 -0.80 8.22
CA ILE A 5 -15.51 -0.81 6.97
C ILE A 5 -16.40 0.41 7.07
N PRO A 6 -16.07 1.57 6.46
CA PRO A 6 -17.01 2.67 6.42
C PRO A 6 -18.26 2.16 5.72
N VAL A 7 -19.42 2.44 6.32
CA VAL A 7 -20.72 1.97 5.79
C VAL A 7 -20.78 2.32 4.31
N PRO A 8 -21.03 1.34 3.41
CA PRO A 8 -21.12 1.61 1.97
C PRO A 8 -22.03 2.80 1.71
N GLY A 9 -21.56 3.74 0.91
CA GLY A 9 -22.30 4.97 0.60
C GLY A 9 -22.22 6.09 1.64
N SER A 10 -21.57 5.91 2.80
CA SER A 10 -21.32 7.02 3.75
C SER A 10 -20.38 8.08 3.16
N ALA A 11 -20.47 9.33 3.64
CA ALA A 11 -19.55 10.40 3.23
C ALA A 11 -18.08 10.01 3.40
N LYS A 12 -17.76 9.35 4.51
CA LYS A 12 -16.44 8.79 4.80
C LYS A 12 -16.00 7.73 3.77
N ALA A 13 -16.88 6.81 3.40
CA ALA A 13 -16.59 5.80 2.38
C ALA A 13 -16.32 6.44 1.01
N ARG A 14 -17.16 7.40 0.60
CA ARG A 14 -17.00 8.11 -0.68
C ARG A 14 -15.71 8.93 -0.73
N LEU A 15 -15.31 9.53 0.40
CA LEU A 15 -14.03 10.23 0.52
C LEU A 15 -12.84 9.28 0.38
N ILE A 16 -12.88 8.10 1.00
CA ILE A 16 -11.86 7.07 0.86
C ILE A 16 -11.75 6.60 -0.60
N GLU A 17 -12.88 6.30 -1.24
CA GLU A 17 -12.91 5.86 -2.64
C GLU A 17 -12.35 6.93 -3.60
N ALA A 18 -12.81 8.17 -3.47
CA ALA A 18 -12.32 9.29 -4.27
C ALA A 18 -10.81 9.53 -4.07
N ALA A 19 -10.34 9.43 -2.83
CA ALA A 19 -8.94 9.57 -2.47
C ALA A 19 -8.08 8.45 -3.05
N MET A 20 -8.48 7.18 -2.87
CA MET A 20 -7.80 6.02 -3.46
C MET A 20 -7.59 6.20 -4.96
N HIS A 21 -8.66 6.54 -5.68
CA HIS A 21 -8.60 6.75 -7.12
C HIS A 21 -7.67 7.91 -7.51
N HIS A 22 -7.76 9.03 -6.80
CA HIS A 22 -6.93 10.20 -7.09
C HIS A 22 -5.45 9.94 -6.82
N PHE A 23 -5.12 9.35 -5.67
CA PHE A 23 -3.74 9.10 -5.29
C PHE A 23 -3.09 8.06 -6.19
N GLU A 24 -3.83 7.05 -6.65
CA GLU A 24 -3.29 6.13 -7.65
C GLU A 24 -2.98 6.84 -8.98
N GLN A 25 -3.86 7.73 -9.43
CA GLN A 25 -3.70 8.38 -10.73
C GLN A 25 -2.62 9.47 -10.77
N ALA A 26 -2.48 10.23 -9.68
CA ALA A 26 -1.73 11.48 -9.70
C ALA A 26 -0.79 11.67 -8.48
N GLY A 27 -0.77 10.70 -7.56
CA GLY A 27 0.01 10.81 -6.32
C GLY A 27 -0.60 11.76 -5.30
N PHE A 28 0.04 11.87 -4.14
CA PHE A 28 -0.43 12.70 -3.02
C PHE A 28 -0.37 14.21 -3.31
N GLU A 29 0.72 14.67 -3.92
CA GLU A 29 1.00 16.10 -4.09
C GLU A 29 -0.01 16.79 -5.01
N ALA A 30 -0.43 16.12 -6.09
CA ALA A 30 -1.34 16.66 -7.08
C ALA A 30 -2.79 16.82 -6.57
N ALA A 31 -3.15 16.23 -5.43
CA ALA A 31 -4.52 16.28 -4.92
C ALA A 31 -4.79 17.54 -4.09
N THR A 32 -5.96 18.16 -4.29
CA THR A 32 -6.49 19.20 -3.40
C THR A 32 -7.69 18.72 -2.59
N VAL A 33 -7.91 19.31 -1.41
CA VAL A 33 -9.08 19.01 -0.56
C VAL A 33 -10.39 19.28 -1.30
N THR A 34 -10.44 20.36 -2.10
CA THR A 34 -11.62 20.74 -2.88
C THR A 34 -11.96 19.70 -3.95
N GLU A 35 -10.96 19.23 -4.70
CA GLU A 35 -11.16 18.19 -5.71
C GLU A 35 -11.60 16.87 -5.10
N LEU A 36 -10.97 16.44 -4.00
CA LEU A 36 -11.32 15.21 -3.30
C LEU A 36 -12.76 15.26 -2.76
N ALA A 37 -13.16 16.37 -2.14
CA ALA A 37 -14.53 16.56 -1.64
C ALA A 37 -15.55 16.59 -2.79
N SER A 38 -15.23 17.30 -3.88
CA SER A 38 -16.07 17.37 -5.08
C SER A 38 -16.28 15.98 -5.71
N LYS A 39 -15.20 15.23 -5.95
CA LYS A 39 -15.24 13.86 -6.48
C LYS A 39 -16.04 12.91 -5.58
N ALA A 40 -15.98 13.09 -4.26
CA ALA A 40 -16.73 12.30 -3.29
C ALA A 40 -18.20 12.75 -3.12
N GLY A 41 -18.63 13.84 -3.76
CA GLY A 41 -19.97 14.40 -3.59
C GLY A 41 -20.25 14.83 -2.14
N VAL A 42 -19.27 15.49 -1.52
CA VAL A 42 -19.36 16.02 -0.15
C VAL A 42 -18.79 17.43 -0.07
N THR A 43 -19.03 18.12 1.06
CA THR A 43 -18.38 19.41 1.34
C THR A 43 -16.94 19.21 1.81
N THR A 44 -16.09 20.22 1.64
CA THR A 44 -14.74 20.23 2.23
C THR A 44 -14.78 20.10 3.76
N GLY A 45 -15.79 20.68 4.40
CA GLY A 45 -16.05 20.53 5.83
C GLY A 45 -16.25 19.08 6.28
N SER A 46 -16.86 18.24 5.43
CA SER A 46 -17.01 16.79 5.69
C SER A 46 -15.65 16.07 5.72
N LEU A 47 -14.75 16.41 4.80
CA LEU A 47 -13.38 15.87 4.79
C LEU A 47 -12.64 16.26 6.07
N TYR A 48 -12.65 17.55 6.43
CA TYR A 48 -12.02 18.01 7.67
C TYR A 48 -12.62 17.36 8.91
N HIS A 49 -13.94 17.17 8.96
CA HIS A 49 -14.61 16.51 10.07
C HIS A 49 -14.17 15.04 10.23
N HIS A 50 -14.02 14.30 9.13
CA HIS A 50 -13.70 12.87 9.19
C HIS A 50 -12.20 12.58 9.28
N PHE A 51 -11.36 13.42 8.68
CA PHE A 51 -9.93 13.12 8.46
C PHE A 51 -8.99 14.23 8.94
N GLY A 52 -9.50 15.40 9.30
CA GLY A 52 -8.71 16.54 9.79
C GLY A 52 -7.85 17.25 8.73
N SER A 53 -7.37 16.55 7.70
CA SER A 53 -6.55 17.11 6.63
C SER A 53 -6.48 16.19 5.40
N LYS A 54 -5.90 16.68 4.30
CA LYS A 54 -5.52 15.85 3.14
C LYS A 54 -4.58 14.71 3.54
N LEU A 55 -3.59 15.01 4.39
CA LEU A 55 -2.65 14.02 4.91
C LEU A 55 -3.38 12.95 5.74
N GLY A 56 -4.29 13.36 6.62
CA GLY A 56 -5.08 12.41 7.41
C GLY A 56 -5.94 11.47 6.56
N LEU A 57 -6.50 11.97 5.44
CA LEU A 57 -7.22 11.13 4.49
C LEU A 57 -6.26 10.18 3.74
N TYR A 58 -5.10 10.68 3.31
CA TYR A 58 -4.07 9.84 2.67
C TYR A 58 -3.59 8.72 3.59
N THR A 59 -3.20 9.05 4.82
CA THR A 59 -2.76 8.08 5.83
C THR A 59 -3.85 7.05 6.10
N ALA A 60 -5.11 7.49 6.29
CA ALA A 60 -6.21 6.55 6.53
C ALA A 60 -6.43 5.55 5.38
N VAL A 61 -6.27 5.99 4.13
CA VAL A 61 -6.35 5.13 2.95
C VAL A 61 -5.16 4.19 2.87
N ARG A 62 -3.95 4.74 2.99
CA ARG A 62 -2.70 3.98 2.85
C ARG A 62 -2.54 2.94 3.94
N ASP A 63 -2.82 3.28 5.19
CA ASP A 63 -2.73 2.35 6.32
C ASP A 63 -3.64 1.14 6.13
N ASP A 64 -4.86 1.34 5.61
CA ASP A 64 -5.79 0.24 5.33
C ASP A 64 -5.26 -0.67 4.23
N LEU A 65 -4.69 -0.09 3.17
CA LEU A 65 -4.08 -0.86 2.08
C LEU A 65 -2.84 -1.61 2.55
N GLU A 66 -1.91 -0.96 3.26
CA GLU A 66 -0.70 -1.60 3.78
C GLU A 66 -1.04 -2.73 4.76
N LYS A 67 -2.06 -2.59 5.62
CA LYS A 67 -2.56 -3.69 6.47
C LYS A 67 -3.08 -4.86 5.65
N ARG A 68 -3.89 -4.61 4.62
CA ARG A 68 -4.41 -5.68 3.73
C ARG A 68 -3.31 -6.39 2.95
N ILE A 69 -2.22 -5.69 2.65
CA ILE A 69 -1.03 -6.27 2.01
C ILE A 69 -0.23 -7.08 3.02
N ALA A 70 -0.01 -6.55 4.23
CA ALA A 70 0.63 -7.27 5.34
C ALA A 70 -0.09 -8.58 5.66
N ASP A 71 -1.42 -8.57 5.80
CA ASP A 71 -2.23 -9.77 6.04
C ASP A 71 -2.00 -10.85 4.95
N ARG A 72 -1.82 -10.41 3.68
CA ARG A 72 -1.54 -11.33 2.56
C ARG A 72 -0.11 -11.84 2.56
N MET A 73 0.85 -11.01 2.97
CA MET A 73 2.24 -11.39 3.15
C MET A 73 2.37 -12.47 4.22
N GLU A 74 1.71 -12.29 5.36
CA GLU A 74 1.65 -13.27 6.44
C GLU A 74 1.07 -14.60 5.95
N GLY A 75 -0.11 -14.56 5.31
CA GLY A 75 -0.72 -15.77 4.76
C GLY A 75 0.16 -16.49 3.73
N ALA A 76 0.90 -15.75 2.89
CA ALA A 76 1.84 -16.34 1.95
C ALA A 76 3.03 -17.02 2.66
N ALA A 77 3.60 -16.35 3.67
CA ALA A 77 4.71 -16.89 4.45
C ALA A 77 4.31 -18.14 5.25
N GLU A 78 3.09 -18.19 5.78
CA GLU A 78 2.56 -19.37 6.48
C GLU A 78 2.54 -20.62 5.59
N THR A 79 2.28 -20.47 4.29
CA THR A 79 2.33 -21.62 3.35
C THR A 79 3.73 -22.20 3.15
N VAL A 80 4.77 -21.43 3.42
CA VAL A 80 6.17 -21.87 3.35
C VAL A 80 6.56 -22.62 4.64
N GLY A 81 5.98 -22.25 5.78
CA GLY A 81 6.08 -22.99 7.04
C GLY A 81 7.31 -22.65 7.92
N ALA A 82 8.21 -21.79 7.46
CA ALA A 82 9.33 -21.30 8.27
C ALA A 82 9.79 -19.89 7.84
N PRO A 83 10.18 -19.01 8.79
CA PRO A 83 10.85 -17.75 8.48
C PRO A 83 12.13 -17.96 7.68
N GLY A 84 12.49 -17.01 6.83
CA GLY A 84 13.65 -17.10 5.96
C GLY A 84 13.43 -16.50 4.59
N ARG A 85 14.42 -16.71 3.72
CA ARG A 85 14.44 -16.15 2.37
C ARG A 85 13.19 -16.50 1.55
N GLU A 86 12.78 -17.77 1.57
CA GLU A 86 11.63 -18.23 0.80
C GLU A 86 10.31 -17.63 1.29
N ALA A 87 10.12 -17.48 2.61
CA ALA A 87 8.94 -16.82 3.18
C ALA A 87 8.90 -15.33 2.81
N ALA A 88 10.03 -14.63 2.94
CA ALA A 88 10.16 -13.23 2.54
C ALA A 88 9.89 -13.03 1.03
N ARG A 89 10.40 -13.94 0.19
CA ARG A 89 10.17 -13.94 -1.26
C ARG A 89 8.71 -14.18 -1.60
N ALA A 90 8.07 -15.20 -1.02
CA ALA A 90 6.66 -15.50 -1.23
C ALA A 90 5.78 -14.32 -0.80
N ALA A 91 6.06 -13.73 0.36
CA ALA A 91 5.37 -12.57 0.88
C ALA A 91 5.44 -11.37 -0.09
N LEU A 92 6.63 -11.01 -0.57
CA LEU A 92 6.80 -9.86 -1.47
C LEU A 92 6.15 -10.07 -2.84
N LEU A 93 6.20 -11.29 -3.39
CA LEU A 93 5.53 -11.60 -4.66
C LEU A 93 4.01 -11.55 -4.52
N VAL A 94 3.46 -12.07 -3.42
CA VAL A 94 2.01 -11.99 -3.14
C VAL A 94 1.59 -10.54 -2.88
N ALA A 95 2.40 -9.76 -2.15
CA ALA A 95 2.16 -8.34 -1.95
C ALA A 95 2.12 -7.60 -3.29
N PHE A 96 3.07 -7.87 -4.19
CA PHE A 96 3.09 -7.29 -5.54
C PHE A 96 1.82 -7.65 -6.33
N ASP A 97 1.49 -8.95 -6.41
CA ASP A 97 0.33 -9.44 -7.15
C ASP A 97 -1.00 -8.88 -6.60
N ALA A 98 -1.08 -8.66 -5.29
CA ALA A 98 -2.23 -8.06 -4.64
C ALA A 98 -2.35 -6.56 -4.92
N THR A 99 -1.25 -5.80 -4.81
CA THR A 99 -1.24 -4.36 -5.12
C THR A 99 -1.62 -4.08 -6.56
N VAL A 100 -1.10 -4.86 -7.51
CA VAL A 100 -1.46 -4.78 -8.94
C VAL A 100 -2.94 -5.04 -9.15
N ARG A 101 -3.48 -6.09 -8.52
CA ARG A 101 -4.90 -6.45 -8.61
C ARG A 101 -5.82 -5.38 -8.03
N PHE A 102 -5.39 -4.72 -6.96
CA PHE A 102 -6.14 -3.63 -6.35
C PHE A 102 -6.04 -2.31 -7.12
N GLY A 103 -5.09 -2.18 -8.04
CA GLY A 103 -4.84 -0.94 -8.76
C GLY A 103 -4.39 0.17 -7.81
N VAL A 104 -3.44 -0.13 -6.91
CA VAL A 104 -2.90 0.82 -5.92
C VAL A 104 -1.36 0.86 -5.98
N CYS A 105 -0.80 0.63 -7.16
CA CYS A 105 0.64 0.54 -7.40
C CYS A 105 1.36 1.86 -7.10
N ARG A 106 0.83 2.99 -7.57
CA ARG A 106 1.43 4.29 -7.26
C ARG A 106 1.28 4.61 -5.78
N LEU A 107 0.08 4.40 -5.25
CA LEU A 107 -0.23 4.74 -3.85
C LEU A 107 0.70 4.04 -2.87
N LEU A 108 0.98 2.74 -3.08
CA LEU A 108 1.91 1.96 -2.27
C LEU A 108 3.36 1.97 -2.78
N GLY A 109 3.63 2.44 -3.99
CA GLY A 109 4.98 2.59 -4.51
C GLY A 109 5.65 3.89 -4.03
N GLU A 110 4.89 4.97 -3.92
CA GLU A 110 5.38 6.26 -3.46
C GLU A 110 5.78 6.22 -1.97
N THR A 111 6.78 7.02 -1.62
CA THR A 111 7.17 7.26 -0.22
C THR A 111 6.03 7.96 0.51
N SER A 112 5.63 7.44 1.67
CA SER A 112 4.65 8.11 2.52
C SER A 112 5.19 9.48 2.97
N PRO A 113 4.37 10.56 2.95
CA PRO A 113 4.73 11.83 3.55
C PRO A 113 4.99 11.74 5.06
N ASP A 114 4.44 10.71 5.72
CA ASP A 114 4.69 10.36 7.12
C ASP A 114 5.38 8.98 7.17
N PRO A 115 6.71 8.92 7.39
CA PRO A 115 7.47 7.67 7.40
C PRO A 115 7.47 6.96 8.77
N SER A 116 6.65 7.40 9.74
CA SER A 116 6.71 6.89 11.11
C SER A 116 6.26 5.42 11.26
N ALA A 117 5.45 4.90 10.35
CA ALA A 117 5.01 3.50 10.32
C ALA A 117 5.11 2.92 8.90
N ASP A 118 5.54 1.66 8.79
CA ASP A 118 5.55 0.91 7.52
C ASP A 118 5.20 -0.57 7.81
N PRO A 119 3.90 -0.93 7.82
CA PRO A 119 3.45 -2.29 8.10
C PRO A 119 4.03 -3.33 7.15
N VAL A 120 4.28 -2.98 5.88
CA VAL A 120 4.87 -3.90 4.89
C VAL A 120 6.31 -4.24 5.27
N ARG A 121 7.10 -3.22 5.65
CA ARG A 121 8.46 -3.41 6.16
C ARG A 121 8.50 -4.17 7.46
N ASP A 122 7.62 -3.82 8.41
CA ASP A 122 7.62 -4.45 9.72
C ASP A 122 7.20 -5.93 9.62
N THR A 123 6.23 -6.24 8.75
CA THR A 123 5.85 -7.62 8.40
C THR A 123 7.01 -8.39 7.77
N LEU A 124 7.66 -7.81 6.76
CA LEU A 124 8.81 -8.45 6.12
C LEU A 124 9.96 -8.70 7.09
N ALA A 125 10.25 -7.75 7.99
CA ALA A 125 11.28 -7.88 9.00
C ALA A 125 10.99 -9.04 9.96
N ALA A 126 9.72 -9.29 10.31
CA ALA A 126 9.33 -10.42 11.15
C ALA A 126 9.50 -11.78 10.45
N LEU A 127 9.51 -11.81 9.11
CA LEU A 127 9.74 -13.02 8.32
C LEU A 127 11.22 -13.36 8.12
N LEU A 128 12.13 -12.46 8.49
CA LEU A 128 13.56 -12.60 8.30
C LEU A 128 14.26 -13.02 9.60
N PRO A 129 15.30 -13.87 9.52
CA PRO A 129 16.21 -14.13 10.64
C PRO A 129 16.88 -12.84 11.16
N ASP A 130 17.22 -12.82 12.44
CA ASP A 130 17.70 -11.61 13.14
C ASP A 130 18.97 -11.02 12.53
N ASP A 131 19.89 -11.87 12.06
CA ASP A 131 21.17 -11.49 11.45
C ASP A 131 21.00 -10.80 10.08
N VAL A 132 19.87 -11.01 9.41
CA VAL A 132 19.56 -10.43 8.09
C VAL A 132 18.33 -9.53 8.11
N ARG A 133 17.75 -9.23 9.27
CA ARG A 133 16.54 -8.40 9.40
C ARG A 133 16.68 -7.02 8.74
N VAL A 134 17.89 -6.47 8.71
CA VAL A 134 18.22 -5.21 8.02
C VAL A 134 17.92 -5.24 6.52
N ALA A 135 17.84 -6.42 5.90
CA ALA A 135 17.45 -6.59 4.51
C ALA A 135 16.00 -6.18 4.22
N ALA A 136 15.13 -6.08 5.25
CA ALA A 136 13.75 -5.67 5.04
C ALA A 136 13.64 -4.31 4.35
N VAL A 137 14.50 -3.35 4.70
CA VAL A 137 14.50 -2.01 4.11
C VAL A 137 14.79 -2.03 2.60
N PRO A 138 15.93 -2.56 2.11
CA PRO A 138 16.22 -2.60 0.68
C PRO A 138 15.24 -3.50 -0.10
N LEU A 139 14.74 -4.58 0.49
CA LEU A 139 13.76 -5.45 -0.17
C LEU A 139 12.41 -4.76 -0.38
N VAL A 140 11.91 -4.03 0.63
CA VAL A 140 10.71 -3.20 0.49
C VAL A 140 10.94 -2.08 -0.52
N ALA A 141 12.12 -1.45 -0.52
CA ALA A 141 12.44 -0.42 -1.50
C ALA A 141 12.41 -0.98 -2.94
N ALA A 142 12.97 -2.18 -3.16
CA ALA A 142 12.91 -2.87 -4.45
C ALA A 142 11.47 -3.21 -4.85
N TRP A 143 10.64 -3.68 -3.90
CA TRP A 143 9.22 -3.93 -4.12
C TRP A 143 8.45 -2.64 -4.49
N ARG A 144 8.67 -1.54 -3.75
CA ARG A 144 8.05 -0.24 -4.05
C ARG A 144 8.47 0.30 -5.41
N ALA A 145 9.75 0.16 -5.77
CA ALA A 145 10.25 0.52 -7.09
C ALA A 145 9.57 -0.29 -8.21
N ALA A 146 9.39 -1.60 -8.01
CA ALA A 146 8.64 -2.44 -8.96
C ALA A 146 7.19 -1.96 -9.12
N LEU A 147 6.51 -1.57 -8.04
CA LEU A 147 5.15 -0.99 -8.15
C LEU A 147 5.13 0.30 -8.97
N LEU A 148 6.13 1.17 -8.80
CA LEU A 148 6.23 2.43 -9.55
C LEU A 148 6.46 2.20 -11.05
N GLU A 149 7.21 1.15 -11.43
CA GLU A 149 7.34 0.75 -12.85
C GLU A 149 5.98 0.39 -13.44
N VAL A 150 5.17 -0.39 -12.73
CA VAL A 150 3.80 -0.72 -13.17
C VAL A 150 2.93 0.53 -13.25
N ALA A 151 3.00 1.42 -12.25
CA ALA A 151 2.28 2.69 -12.24
C ALA A 151 2.74 3.66 -13.35
N GLY A 152 3.96 3.47 -13.88
CA GLY A 152 4.52 4.16 -15.03
C GLY A 152 4.12 3.56 -16.38
N GLY A 153 3.39 2.43 -16.38
CA GLY A 153 2.88 1.76 -17.58
C GLY A 153 3.67 0.52 -18.01
N ALA A 154 4.66 0.07 -17.23
CA ALA A 154 5.35 -1.17 -17.53
C ALA A 154 4.40 -2.38 -17.39
N PRO A 155 4.52 -3.41 -18.24
CA PRO A 155 3.71 -4.63 -18.12
C PRO A 155 3.97 -5.35 -16.79
N ALA A 156 2.92 -5.53 -15.98
CA ALA A 156 3.02 -6.12 -14.65
C ALA A 156 3.70 -7.50 -14.64
N ALA A 157 3.45 -8.34 -15.66
CA ALA A 157 4.10 -9.64 -15.78
C ALA A 157 5.63 -9.54 -15.90
N GLY A 158 6.14 -8.59 -16.69
CA GLY A 158 7.57 -8.39 -16.86
C GLY A 158 8.22 -7.84 -15.59
N VAL A 159 7.57 -6.87 -14.94
CA VAL A 159 8.03 -6.32 -13.66
C VAL A 159 8.04 -7.38 -12.56
N ARG A 160 7.01 -8.24 -12.52
CA ARG A 160 6.94 -9.36 -11.57
C ARG A 160 8.12 -10.31 -11.75
N SER A 161 8.44 -10.69 -12.99
CA SER A 161 9.60 -11.54 -13.28
C SER A 161 10.93 -10.87 -12.90
N ALA A 162 11.06 -9.55 -13.11
CA ALA A 162 12.25 -8.81 -12.69
C ALA A 162 12.38 -8.77 -11.16
N LEU A 163 11.28 -8.53 -10.43
CA LEU A 163 11.26 -8.60 -8.97
C LEU A 163 11.64 -10.00 -8.49
N GLU A 164 11.10 -11.04 -9.12
CA GLU A 164 11.41 -12.43 -8.81
C GLU A 164 12.90 -12.76 -8.99
N PHE A 165 13.53 -12.21 -10.03
CA PHE A 165 14.97 -12.32 -10.28
C PHE A 165 15.80 -11.63 -9.19
N VAL A 166 15.40 -10.45 -8.73
CA VAL A 166 16.08 -9.71 -7.66
C VAL A 166 15.98 -10.42 -6.30
N LEU A 167 14.89 -11.15 -6.06
CA LEU A 167 14.66 -11.89 -4.83
C LEU A 167 15.35 -13.28 -4.78
N ALA A 168 15.79 -13.80 -5.93
CA ALA A 168 16.45 -15.09 -6.11
C ALA A 168 17.92 -15.10 -5.64
#